data_AF-A0A1W6MKA1-F1
#
_entry.id   AF-A0A1W6MKA1-F1
#
_cell.length_a   1.000
_cell.length_b   1.000
_cell.length_c   1.000
_cell.angle_alpha   90.00
_cell.angle_beta   90.00
_cell.angle_gamma   90.00
#
_symmetry.space_group_name_H-M   'P 1'
#
loop_
_entity.id
_entity.type
_entity.pdbx_description
1 polymer ?
#
loop_
_entity_poly.entity_id
_entity_poly.type
_entity_poly.pdbx_seq_one_letter_code
_entity_poly.pdbx_strand_id
1 'polypeptide(L)'
;MAVVIINCISETLGYLSIDSDSMFIYYNLYFLIHQTLWLYIAVDIFKLKYCRVFIPAGYVAFYIIDKLLIETEGLLYFSFISSSLTYIVVLLIVCFSKLKNEALDFFEHRQFAFVSAPLLFFCSMSFIFAFRDSKLRSEEVFGIGLYEVMSYSGSIVYYTLLMVFAVSFTKLNKSNQ
;
A
#
# COMPACT_ATOMS: atom_id res chain seq x y z
N MET A 1 -3.57 -12.25 5.64
CA MET A 1 -2.45 -12.56 6.57
C MET A 1 -1.08 -12.19 6.00
N ALA A 2 -0.75 -12.55 4.75
CA ALA A 2 0.55 -12.21 4.15
C ALA A 2 0.94 -10.73 4.28
N VAL A 3 0.04 -9.79 3.97
CA VAL A 3 0.27 -8.34 4.10
C VAL A 3 0.71 -7.96 5.53
N VAL A 4 -0.02 -8.42 6.55
CA VAL A 4 0.28 -8.11 7.96
C VAL A 4 1.63 -8.69 8.40
N ILE A 5 1.95 -9.90 7.95
CA ILE A 5 3.24 -10.54 8.26
C ILE A 5 4.39 -9.76 7.62
N ILE A 6 4.25 -9.37 6.36
CA ILE A 6 5.25 -8.57 5.63
C ILE A 6 5.50 -7.25 6.38
N ASN A 7 4.43 -6.59 6.83
CA ASN A 7 4.52 -5.33 7.57
C ASN A 7 5.23 -5.49 8.93
N CYS A 8 4.91 -6.56 9.67
CA CYS A 8 5.55 -6.86 10.96
C CYS A 8 7.05 -7.13 10.77
N ILE A 9 7.41 -7.90 9.74
CA ILE A 9 8.81 -8.17 9.40
C ILE A 9 9.52 -6.87 9.01
N SER A 10 8.92 -6.03 8.17
CA SER A 10 9.55 -4.78 7.74
C SER A 10 9.76 -3.79 8.88
N GLU A 11 8.81 -3.66 9.81
CA GLU A 11 8.97 -2.80 10.99
C GLU A 11 10.06 -3.33 11.92
N THR A 12 10.09 -4.64 12.15
CA THR A 12 11.12 -5.27 12.97
C THR A 12 12.51 -5.09 12.38
N LEU A 13 12.66 -5.30 11.06
CA LEU A 13 13.92 -5.08 10.35
C LEU A 13 14.33 -3.60 10.31
N GLY A 14 13.35 -2.71 10.13
CA GLY A 14 13.58 -1.25 10.18
C GLY A 14 14.12 -0.80 11.53
N TYR A 15 13.57 -1.32 12.64
CA TYR A 15 14.06 -1.00 13.98
C TYR A 15 15.46 -1.56 14.27
N LEU A 16 15.78 -2.74 13.71
CA LEU A 16 17.09 -3.38 13.87
C LEU A 16 18.17 -2.81 12.94
N SER A 17 17.82 -1.89 12.04
CA SER A 17 18.75 -1.26 11.11
C SER A 17 19.65 -0.28 11.85
N ILE A 18 20.96 -0.54 11.88
CA ILE A 18 21.94 0.27 12.60
C ILE A 18 22.40 1.48 11.76
N ASP A 19 22.31 1.39 10.43
CA ASP A 19 22.79 2.42 9.50
C ASP A 19 21.71 2.87 8.51
N SER A 20 21.75 4.14 8.10
CA SER A 20 20.74 4.76 7.24
C SER A 20 20.62 4.10 5.87
N ASP A 21 21.73 3.63 5.31
CA ASP A 21 21.72 2.94 4.01
C ASP A 21 21.01 1.59 4.08
N SER A 22 21.25 0.84 5.17
CA SER A 22 20.55 -0.42 5.41
C SER A 22 19.05 -0.20 5.57
N MET A 23 18.66 0.86 6.29
CA MET A 23 17.27 1.27 6.47
C MET A 23 16.58 1.53 5.13
N PHE A 24 17.19 2.30 4.22
CA PHE A 24 16.61 2.58 2.90
C PHE A 24 16.41 1.32 2.05
N ILE A 25 17.34 0.37 2.10
CA ILE A 25 17.20 -0.91 1.39
C ILE A 25 15.97 -1.68 1.89
N TYR A 26 15.78 -1.77 3.21
CA TYR A 26 14.63 -2.47 3.78
C TYR A 26 13.30 -1.80 3.42
N TYR A 27 13.21 -0.47 3.50
CA TYR A 27 11.99 0.24 3.11
C TYR A 27 11.66 0.11 1.63
N ASN A 28 12.67 0.17 0.76
CA ASN A 28 12.47 0.00 -0.67
C ASN A 28 11.98 -1.43 -1.00
N LEU A 29 12.59 -2.45 -0.39
CA LEU A 29 12.15 -3.84 -0.55
C LEU A 29 10.74 -4.04 0.00
N TYR A 30 10.44 -3.45 1.16
CA TYR A 30 9.11 -3.45 1.73
C TYR A 30 8.09 -2.83 0.77
N PHE A 31 8.35 -1.63 0.23
CA PHE A 31 7.46 -1.00 -0.72
C PHE A 31 7.27 -1.82 -1.97
N LEU A 32 8.33 -2.40 -2.53
CA LEU A 32 8.23 -3.29 -3.68
C LEU A 32 7.27 -4.44 -3.41
N ILE A 33 7.48 -5.18 -2.32
CA ILE A 33 6.68 -6.36 -1.98
C ILE A 33 5.24 -5.95 -1.66
N HIS A 34 5.07 -4.94 -0.81
CA HIS A 34 3.77 -4.48 -0.34
C HIS A 34 2.91 -3.95 -1.49
N GLN A 35 3.47 -3.08 -2.35
CA GLN A 35 2.75 -2.51 -3.48
C GLN A 35 2.43 -3.55 -4.56
N THR A 36 3.38 -4.44 -4.88
CA THR A 36 3.14 -5.53 -5.84
C THR A 36 2.02 -6.45 -5.37
N LEU A 37 2.01 -6.79 -4.07
CA LEU A 37 0.99 -7.64 -3.48
C LEU A 37 -0.39 -6.98 -3.55
N TRP A 38 -0.49 -5.68 -3.27
CA TRP A 38 -1.75 -4.96 -3.37
C TRP A 38 -2.27 -4.83 -4.80
N LEU A 39 -1.41 -4.50 -5.76
CA LEU A 39 -1.78 -4.48 -7.17
C LEU A 39 -2.29 -5.85 -7.63
N TYR A 40 -1.63 -6.93 -7.21
CA TYR A 40 -2.07 -8.29 -7.49
C TYR A 40 -3.43 -8.60 -6.86
N ILE A 41 -3.63 -8.28 -5.58
CA ILE A 41 -4.91 -8.48 -4.86
C ILE A 41 -6.04 -7.71 -5.54
N ALA A 42 -5.82 -6.45 -5.90
CA ALA A 42 -6.84 -5.63 -6.56
C ALA A 42 -7.26 -6.26 -7.88
N VAL A 43 -6.30 -6.65 -8.72
CA VAL A 43 -6.61 -7.27 -10.01
C VAL A 43 -7.32 -8.62 -9.86
N ASP A 44 -6.92 -9.44 -8.89
CA ASP A 44 -7.51 -10.74 -8.61
C ASP A 44 -8.98 -10.61 -8.15
N ILE A 45 -9.24 -9.71 -7.19
CA ILE A 45 -10.61 -9.46 -6.69
C ILE A 45 -11.50 -8.88 -7.79
N PHE A 46 -10.96 -8.04 -8.67
CA PHE A 46 -11.70 -7.48 -9.79
C PHE A 46 -11.82 -8.40 -11.00
N LYS A 47 -11.22 -9.60 -10.93
CA LYS A 47 -11.25 -10.63 -11.98
C LYS A 47 -10.73 -10.13 -13.34
N LEU A 48 -9.79 -9.19 -13.37
CA LEU A 48 -9.21 -8.68 -14.63
C LEU A 48 -8.14 -9.66 -15.15
N LYS A 49 -8.59 -10.75 -15.80
CA LYS A 49 -7.75 -11.90 -16.18
C LYS A 49 -6.42 -11.53 -16.86
N TYR A 50 -6.46 -10.66 -17.87
CA TYR A 50 -5.25 -10.27 -18.60
C TYR A 50 -4.32 -9.40 -17.75
N CYS A 51 -4.88 -8.51 -16.93
CA CYS A 51 -4.11 -7.57 -16.14
C CYS A 51 -3.40 -8.20 -14.92
N ARG A 52 -3.76 -9.44 -14.54
CA ARG A 52 -3.30 -10.10 -13.30
C ARG A 52 -1.79 -10.24 -13.21
N VAL A 53 -1.15 -10.50 -14.34
CA VAL A 53 0.31 -10.61 -14.42
C VAL A 53 0.91 -9.31 -14.92
N PHE A 54 0.31 -8.67 -15.94
CA PHE A 54 0.89 -7.49 -16.57
C PHE A 54 0.99 -6.28 -15.65
N ILE A 55 -0.01 -6.00 -14.80
CA ILE A 55 0.04 -4.82 -13.92
C ILE A 55 1.12 -5.00 -12.83
N PRO A 56 1.13 -6.09 -12.04
CA PRO A 56 2.19 -6.28 -11.05
C PRO A 56 3.58 -6.42 -11.68
N ALA A 57 3.71 -7.15 -12.79
CA ALA A 57 5.01 -7.30 -13.47
C ALA A 57 5.51 -5.97 -14.06
N GLY A 58 4.61 -5.16 -14.63
CA GLY A 58 4.92 -3.83 -15.13
C GLY A 58 5.40 -2.90 -14.02
N TYR A 59 4.78 -2.97 -12.84
CA TYR A 59 5.25 -2.23 -11.67
C TYR A 59 6.65 -2.68 -11.22
N VAL A 60 6.90 -3.99 -11.12
CA VAL A 60 8.23 -4.51 -10.75
C VAL A 60 9.29 -4.09 -11.77
N ALA A 61 8.96 -4.12 -13.07
CA ALA A 61 9.87 -3.64 -14.11
C ALA A 61 10.15 -2.13 -13.98
N PHE A 62 9.11 -1.32 -13.74
CA PHE A 62 9.27 0.10 -13.48
C PHE A 62 10.13 0.37 -12.24
N TYR A 63 9.92 -0.37 -11.16
CA TYR A 63 10.72 -0.27 -9.94
C TYR A 63 12.21 -0.54 -10.19
N ILE A 64 12.53 -1.57 -10.98
CA ILE A 64 13.92 -1.89 -11.33
C ILE A 64 14.53 -0.76 -12.15
N ILE A 65 13.79 -0.23 -13.14
CA ILE A 65 14.21 0.91 -13.96
C ILE A 65 14.46 2.14 -13.09
N ASP A 66 13.53 2.47 -12.19
CA ASP A 66 13.60 3.60 -11.28
C ASP A 66 14.84 3.50 -10.38
N LYS A 67 15.06 2.33 -9.77
CA LYS A 67 16.23 2.09 -8.90
C LYS A 67 17.57 2.14 -9.63
N LEU A 68 17.62 1.74 -10.90
CA LEU A 68 18.87 1.72 -11.66
C LEU A 68 19.18 3.04 -12.36
N LEU A 69 18.17 3.82 -12.76
CA LEU A 69 18.35 4.95 -13.67
C LEU A 69 17.89 6.31 -13.12
N ILE A 70 16.96 6.35 -12.17
CA ILE A 70 16.31 7.61 -11.76
C ILE A 70 16.61 7.91 -10.28
N GLU A 71 16.26 7.01 -9.38
CA GLU A 71 16.40 7.15 -7.94
C GLU A 71 17.38 6.08 -7.40
N THR A 72 18.65 6.26 -7.77
CA THR A 72 19.73 5.31 -7.45
C THR A 72 20.02 5.22 -5.95
N GLU A 73 19.86 6.32 -5.22
CA GLU A 73 20.15 6.41 -3.78
C GLU A 73 18.91 6.83 -2.99
N GLY A 74 18.80 6.34 -1.75
CA GLY A 74 17.67 6.63 -0.88
C GLY A 74 16.38 5.90 -1.24
N LEU A 75 15.25 6.51 -0.88
CA LEU A 75 13.90 5.95 -1.07
C LEU A 75 13.41 6.16 -2.52
N LEU A 76 12.65 5.19 -3.02
CA LEU A 76 12.09 5.20 -4.38
C LEU A 76 10.70 5.87 -4.42
N TYR A 77 10.69 7.21 -4.43
CA TYR A 77 9.50 8.04 -4.45
C TYR A 77 8.66 7.83 -5.71
N PHE A 78 9.28 7.77 -6.90
CA PHE A 78 8.56 7.62 -8.16
C PHE A 78 7.91 6.25 -8.28
N SER A 79 8.60 5.19 -7.85
CA SER A 79 8.01 3.85 -7.71
C SER A 79 6.79 3.85 -6.79
N PHE A 80 6.86 4.52 -5.65
CA PHE A 80 5.72 4.64 -4.74
C PHE A 80 4.55 5.39 -5.37
N ILE A 81 4.81 6.54 -6.02
CA ILE A 81 3.77 7.35 -6.67
C ILE A 81 3.12 6.56 -7.83
N SER A 82 3.93 5.93 -8.67
CA SER A 82 3.48 5.16 -9.83
C SER A 82 2.56 3.99 -9.44
N SER A 83 2.95 3.21 -8.42
CA SER A 83 2.11 2.11 -7.91
C SER A 83 0.81 2.61 -7.30
N SER A 84 0.88 3.66 -6.46
CA SER A 84 -0.30 4.23 -5.80
C SER A 84 -1.31 4.78 -6.82
N LEU A 85 -0.84 5.51 -7.83
CA LEU A 85 -1.68 6.00 -8.93
C LEU A 85 -2.28 4.86 -9.74
N THR A 86 -1.47 3.86 -10.10
CA THR A 86 -1.94 2.69 -10.85
C THR A 86 -3.06 1.98 -10.08
N TYR A 87 -2.88 1.78 -8.77
CA TYR A 87 -3.89 1.17 -7.92
C TYR A 87 -5.18 1.98 -7.89
N ILE A 88 -5.09 3.29 -7.67
CA ILE A 88 -6.24 4.20 -7.63
C ILE A 88 -6.99 4.17 -8.95
N VAL A 89 -6.28 4.23 -10.09
CA VAL A 89 -6.89 4.18 -11.42
C VAL A 89 -7.63 2.85 -11.63
N VAL A 90 -7.01 1.72 -11.29
CA VAL A 90 -7.64 0.40 -11.39
C VAL A 90 -8.90 0.33 -10.54
N LEU A 91 -8.84 0.80 -9.29
CA LEU A 91 -9.99 0.83 -8.39
C LEU A 91 -11.12 1.71 -8.95
N LEU A 92 -10.82 2.91 -9.43
CA LEU A 92 -11.79 3.84 -9.99
C LEU A 92 -12.49 3.25 -11.22
N ILE A 93 -11.73 2.66 -12.16
CA ILE A 93 -12.30 2.02 -13.35
C ILE A 93 -13.33 0.95 -12.95
N VAL A 94 -13.01 0.17 -11.93
CA VAL A 94 -13.91 -0.88 -11.43
C VAL A 94 -15.13 -0.29 -10.74
N CYS A 95 -14.95 0.72 -9.88
CA CYS A 95 -16.06 1.43 -9.23
C CYS A 95 -17.03 2.00 -10.27
N PHE A 96 -16.53 2.70 -11.29
CA PHE A 96 -17.36 3.26 -12.36
C PHE A 96 -18.04 2.15 -13.18
N SER A 97 -17.34 1.06 -13.47
CA SER A 97 -17.94 -0.10 -14.16
C SER A 97 -19.07 -0.74 -13.35
N LYS A 98 -18.91 -0.89 -12.03
CA LYS A 98 -19.94 -1.45 -11.14
C LYS A 98 -21.13 -0.50 -10.98
N LEU A 99 -20.86 0.79 -10.85
CA LEU A 99 -21.90 1.82 -10.76
C LEU A 99 -22.72 1.90 -12.05
N LYS A 100 -22.08 1.82 -13.22
CA LYS A 100 -22.75 1.79 -14.52
C LYS A 100 -23.68 0.58 -14.68
N ASN A 101 -23.36 -0.53 -14.03
CA ASN A 101 -24.17 -1.76 -14.05
C ASN A 101 -25.14 -1.85 -12.87
N GLU A 102 -25.35 -0.76 -12.11
CA GLU A 102 -26.22 -0.70 -10.92
C GLU A 102 -25.92 -1.76 -9.85
N ALA A 103 -24.70 -2.28 -9.83
CA ALA A 103 -24.28 -3.33 -8.90
C ALA A 103 -23.91 -2.74 -7.53
N LEU A 104 -24.87 -2.12 -6.84
CA LEU A 104 -24.65 -1.42 -5.57
C LEU A 104 -24.18 -2.37 -4.44
N ASP A 105 -24.62 -3.63 -4.48
CA ASP A 105 -24.20 -4.70 -3.56
C ASP A 105 -22.67 -4.86 -3.49
N PHE A 106 -21.95 -4.50 -4.56
CA PHE A 106 -20.49 -4.52 -4.58
C PHE A 106 -19.88 -3.59 -3.54
N PHE A 107 -20.46 -2.40 -3.34
CA PHE A 107 -19.94 -1.39 -2.41
C PHE A 107 -20.24 -1.72 -0.95
N GLU A 108 -21.31 -2.48 -0.71
CA GLU A 108 -21.64 -3.02 0.62
C GLU A 108 -20.83 -4.28 0.94
N HIS A 109 -20.20 -4.88 -0.07
CA HIS A 109 -19.44 -6.10 0.10
C HIS A 109 -18.12 -5.84 0.85
N ARG A 110 -17.82 -6.69 1.84
CA ARG A 110 -16.60 -6.59 2.66
C ARG A 110 -15.30 -6.63 1.84
N GLN A 111 -15.33 -7.28 0.67
CA GLN A 111 -14.21 -7.29 -0.26
C GLN A 111 -13.88 -5.89 -0.79
N PHE A 112 -14.89 -5.06 -1.05
CA PHE A 112 -14.66 -3.68 -1.47
C PHE A 112 -13.99 -2.86 -0.37
N ALA A 113 -14.44 -3.00 0.88
CA ALA A 113 -13.80 -2.36 2.03
C ALA A 113 -12.34 -2.82 2.20
N PHE A 114 -12.05 -4.10 2.01
CA PHE A 114 -10.69 -4.65 2.07
C PHE A 114 -9.78 -4.09 0.97
N VAL A 115 -10.26 -4.00 -0.27
CA VAL A 115 -9.50 -3.43 -1.40
C VAL A 115 -9.45 -1.90 -1.34
N SER A 116 -10.26 -1.25 -0.50
CA SER A 116 -10.16 0.18 -0.24
C SER A 116 -9.14 0.50 0.86
N ALA A 117 -8.77 -0.46 1.71
CA ALA A 117 -7.84 -0.24 2.82
C ALA A 117 -6.47 0.36 2.40
N PRO A 118 -5.84 -0.04 1.28
CA PRO A 118 -4.58 0.55 0.83
C PRO A 118 -4.68 2.03 0.48
N LEU A 119 -5.87 2.55 0.18
CA LEU A 119 -6.04 3.99 -0.08
C LEU A 119 -5.61 4.83 1.12
N LEU A 120 -5.92 4.38 2.34
CA LEU A 120 -5.52 5.07 3.55
C LEU A 120 -4.00 5.06 3.72
N PHE A 121 -3.37 3.91 3.46
CA PHE A 121 -1.92 3.81 3.43
C PHE A 121 -1.30 4.76 2.39
N PHE A 122 -1.85 4.81 1.17
CA PHE A 122 -1.36 5.71 0.12
C PHE A 122 -1.55 7.18 0.47
N CYS A 123 -2.68 7.55 1.07
CA CYS A 123 -2.92 8.92 1.53
C CYS A 123 -1.93 9.33 2.62
N SER A 124 -1.75 8.50 3.66
CA SER A 124 -0.80 8.78 4.75
C SER A 124 0.63 8.91 4.22
N MET A 125 1.04 7.99 3.35
CA MET A 125 2.39 7.98 2.79
C MET A 125 2.60 9.06 1.73
N SER A 126 1.54 9.55 1.07
CA SER A 126 1.63 10.67 0.13
C SER A 126 2.02 11.97 0.83
N PHE A 127 1.58 12.23 2.06
CA PHE A 127 2.07 13.39 2.82
C PHE A 127 3.58 13.31 3.11
N ILE A 128 4.13 12.09 3.18
CA ILE A 128 5.55 11.83 3.43
C ILE A 128 6.38 11.91 2.14
N PHE A 129 5.85 11.35 1.05
CA PHE A 129 6.61 11.15 -0.20
C PHE A 129 6.33 12.20 -1.28
N ALA A 130 5.11 12.78 -1.34
CA ALA A 130 4.71 13.64 -2.45
C ALA A 130 5.45 14.97 -2.49
N PHE A 131 5.90 15.48 -1.33
CA PHE A 131 6.58 16.77 -1.28
C PHE A 131 8.09 16.68 -1.53
N ARG A 132 8.70 15.47 -1.45
CA ARG A 132 10.16 15.21 -1.51
C ARG A 132 11.02 16.19 -0.66
N ASP A 133 10.39 16.88 0.29
CA ASP A 133 11.02 17.94 1.07
C ASP A 133 11.45 17.37 2.42
N SER A 134 12.76 17.31 2.64
CA SER A 134 13.33 16.84 3.90
C SER A 134 12.98 17.76 5.07
N LYS A 135 12.79 19.07 4.84
CA LYS A 135 12.40 20.02 5.87
C LYS A 135 10.99 19.77 6.34
N LEU A 136 10.07 19.55 5.41
CA LEU A 136 8.67 19.24 5.75
C LEU A 136 8.54 17.94 6.55
N ARG A 137 9.41 16.95 6.31
CA ARG A 137 9.44 15.71 7.10
C ARG A 137 9.93 15.92 8.53
N SER A 138 10.87 16.84 8.73
CA SER A 138 11.41 17.20 10.05
C SER A 138 10.59 18.27 10.78
N GLU A 139 9.59 18.89 10.14
CA GLU A 139 8.75 19.88 10.80
C GLU A 139 8.00 19.24 11.97
N GLU A 140 8.00 19.93 13.10
CA GLU A 140 7.38 19.42 14.32
C GLU A 140 5.93 19.89 14.45
N VAL A 141 5.05 18.97 14.81
CA VAL A 141 3.65 19.26 15.16
C VAL A 141 3.45 18.75 16.58
N PHE A 142 3.19 19.67 17.52
CA PHE A 142 3.09 19.38 18.95
C PHE A 142 4.36 18.73 19.55
N GLY A 143 5.55 19.05 19.02
CA GLY A 143 6.83 18.50 19.49
C GLY A 143 7.14 17.08 19.02
N ILE A 144 6.37 16.56 18.06
CA ILE A 144 6.61 15.28 17.38
C ILE A 144 6.82 15.59 15.90
N GLY A 145 7.78 14.93 15.25
CA GLY A 145 8.02 15.11 13.82
C GLY A 145 6.77 14.77 13.00
N LEU A 146 6.41 15.61 12.04
CA LEU A 146 5.25 15.42 11.17
C LEU A 146 5.28 14.04 10.50
N TYR A 147 6.48 13.58 10.12
CA TYR A 147 6.70 12.24 9.61
C TYR A 147 6.22 11.14 10.57
N GLU A 148 6.58 11.23 11.85
CA GLU A 148 6.20 10.26 12.87
C GLU A 148 4.68 10.28 13.09
N VAL A 149 4.08 11.46 13.19
CA VAL A 149 2.63 11.62 13.35
C VAL A 149 1.88 10.96 12.19
N MET A 150 2.27 11.26 10.95
CA MET A 150 1.62 10.72 9.75
C MET A 150 1.85 9.22 9.59
N SER A 151 3.06 8.75 9.87
CA SER A 151 3.40 7.33 9.77
C SER A 151 2.66 6.51 10.81
N TYR A 152 2.67 6.92 12.08
CA TYR A 152 1.98 6.19 13.14
C TYR A 152 0.47 6.22 12.98
N SER A 153 -0.13 7.39 12.73
CA SER A 153 -1.58 7.49 12.53
C SER A 153 -2.04 6.68 11.31
N GLY A 154 -1.32 6.77 10.20
CA GLY A 154 -1.58 5.99 8.99
C GLY A 154 -1.50 4.49 9.23
N SER A 155 -0.40 4.02 9.83
CA SER A 155 -0.17 2.61 10.11
C SER A 155 -1.19 2.03 11.11
N ILE A 156 -1.51 2.76 12.18
CA ILE A 156 -2.50 2.32 13.18
C ILE A 156 -3.86 2.13 12.52
N VAL A 157 -4.34 3.11 11.76
CA VAL A 157 -5.65 3.04 11.10
C VAL A 157 -5.65 1.90 10.07
N TYR A 158 -4.60 1.82 9.26
CA TYR A 158 -4.46 0.81 8.22
C TYR A 158 -4.43 -0.62 8.78
N TYR A 159 -3.61 -0.89 9.80
CA TYR A 159 -3.51 -2.22 10.41
C TYR A 159 -4.75 -2.61 11.20
N THR A 160 -5.37 -1.65 11.90
CA THR A 160 -6.63 -1.89 12.60
C THR A 160 -7.70 -2.35 11.62
N LEU A 161 -7.84 -1.65 10.49
CA LEU A 161 -8.77 -2.05 9.43
C LEU A 161 -8.44 -3.44 8.88
N LEU A 162 -7.17 -3.70 8.54
CA LEU A 162 -6.74 -5.02 8.07
C LEU A 162 -7.08 -6.14 9.06
N MET A 163 -6.83 -5.95 10.35
CA MET A 163 -7.15 -6.94 11.39
C MET A 163 -8.66 -7.14 11.54
N VAL A 164 -9.43 -6.04 11.60
CA VAL A 164 -10.90 -6.10 11.67
C VAL A 164 -11.46 -6.89 10.50
N PHE A 165 -10.94 -6.65 9.29
CA PHE A 165 -11.37 -7.40 8.10
C PHE A 165 -10.93 -8.87 8.14
N ALA A 166 -9.71 -9.17 8.56
CA ALA A 166 -9.23 -10.55 8.68
C ALA A 166 -10.06 -11.37 9.68
N VAL A 167 -10.39 -10.80 10.83
CA VAL A 167 -11.23 -11.46 11.85
C VAL A 167 -12.66 -11.66 11.34
N SER A 168 -13.22 -10.63 10.70
CA SER A 168 -14.57 -10.66 10.13
C SER A 168 -14.71 -11.72 9.03
N PHE A 169 -13.66 -11.94 8.22
CA PHE A 169 -13.63 -12.96 7.19
C PHE A 169 -13.57 -14.38 7.79
N THR A 170 -12.76 -14.57 8.84
CA THR A 170 -12.55 -15.89 9.46
C THR A 170 -13.79 -16.39 10.22
N LYS A 171 -14.54 -15.50 10.88
CA LYS A 171 -15.77 -15.88 11.61
C LYS A 171 -16.88 -16.40 10.68
N LEU A 172 -16.97 -15.89 9.45
CA LEU A 172 -17.99 -16.29 8.47
C LEU A 172 -17.72 -17.66 7.85
N ASN A 173 -16.46 -17.97 7.53
CA ASN A 173 -16.12 -19.32 7.02
C ASN A 173 -16.40 -20.41 8.06
N LYS A 174 -16.37 -20.08 9.35
CA LYS A 174 -16.77 -20.99 10.42
C LYS A 174 -18.29 -21.08 10.65
N SER A 175 -19.09 -20.11 10.18
CA SER A 175 -20.57 -20.18 10.28
C SER A 175 -21.22 -20.85 9.07
N ASN A 176 -20.49 -20.96 7.96
CA ASN A 176 -20.94 -21.60 6.72
C ASN A 176 -20.43 -23.05 6.56
N GLN A 177 -19.81 -23.61 7.61
CA GLN A 177 -19.44 -25.02 7.76
C GLN A 177 -20.28 -25.63 8.87
#